data_AF-A0A527YUV6-F1
#
_entry.id   AF-A0A527YUV6-F1
#
_cell.length_a   1.000
_cell.length_b   1.000
_cell.length_c   1.000
_cell.angle_alpha   90.00
_cell.angle_beta   90.00
_cell.angle_gamma   90.00
#
_symmetry.space_group_name_H-M   'P 1'
#
loop_
_entity.id
_entity.type
_entity.pdbx_description
1 polymer ?
#
loop_
_entity_poly.entity_id
_entity_poly.type
_entity_poly.pdbx_seq_one_letter_code
_entity_poly.pdbx_strand_id
1 'polypeptide(L)' 'IGIVLSLIFESLRFFQQVPFYKFLFGTHWSPQSAFTGAGAEAGAVNEDIFGMVPLFAGTLLITFIAMLVAAPIGLMA' A
#
# COMPACT_ATOMS: atom_id res chain seq x y z
N ILE A 1 -20.73 13.67 -4.23
CA ILE A 1 -20.82 13.24 -2.82
C ILE A 1 -20.94 11.72 -2.69
N GLY A 2 -21.77 11.04 -3.48
CA GLY A 2 -21.95 9.57 -3.39
C GLY A 2 -20.67 8.73 -3.48
N ILE A 3 -19.76 9.04 -4.40
CA ILE A 3 -18.47 8.32 -4.52
C ILE A 3 -17.61 8.49 -3.27
N VAL A 4 -17.51 9.71 -2.75
CA VAL A 4 -16.72 10.01 -1.55
C VAL A 4 -17.28 9.26 -0.35
N LEU A 5 -18.60 9.28 -0.15
CA LEU A 5 -19.25 8.52 0.93
C LEU A 5 -19.00 7.02 0.78
N SER A 6 -19.16 6.47 -0.43
CA SER A 6 -18.89 5.05 -0.72
C SER A 6 -17.46 4.65 -0.33
N LEU A 7 -16.46 5.44 -0.76
CA LEU A 7 -15.05 5.18 -0.45
C LEU A 7 -14.76 5.28 1.05
N ILE A 8 -15.39 6.22 1.76
CA ILE A 8 -15.24 6.33 3.22
C ILE A 8 -15.81 5.10 3.92
N PHE A 9 -17.03 4.67 3.58
CA PHE A 9 -17.63 3.47 4.16
C PHE A 9 -16.80 2.21 3.90
N GLU A 10 -16.30 2.04 2.68
CA GLU A 10 -15.46 0.90 2.31
C GLU A 10 -14.11 0.93 3.07
N SER A 11 -13.50 2.11 3.21
CA SER A 11 -12.26 2.28 3.98
C SER A 11 -12.46 1.96 5.46
N LEU A 12 -13.58 2.39 6.06
CA LEU A 12 -13.91 2.07 7.45
C LEU A 12 -14.09 0.56 7.64
N ARG A 13 -14.78 -0.13 6.72
CA ARG A 13 -14.96 -1.58 6.73
C ARG A 13 -13.64 -2.34 6.56
N PHE A 14 -12.70 -1.79 5.79
CA PHE A 14 -11.34 -2.31 5.66
C PHE A 14 -10.57 -2.20 6.99
N PHE A 15 -10.59 -1.02 7.63
CA PHE A 15 -9.88 -0.81 8.90
C PHE A 15 -10.51 -1.52 10.12
N GLN A 16 -11.74 -2.03 9.99
CA GLN A 16 -12.32 -2.97 10.96
C GLN A 16 -11.70 -4.37 10.86
N GLN A 17 -11.22 -4.77 9.68
CA GLN A 17 -10.56 -6.06 9.46
C GLN A 17 -9.04 -5.95 9.63
N VAL A 18 -8.44 -4.81 9.29
CA VAL A 18 -7.00 -4.59 9.41
C VAL A 18 -6.75 -3.42 10.36
N PRO A 19 -6.11 -3.64 11.52
CA PRO A 19 -5.81 -2.57 12.46
C PRO A 19 -4.97 -1.46 11.81
N PHE A 20 -5.35 -0.20 12.02
CA PHE A 20 -4.67 0.97 11.47
C PHE A 20 -3.15 0.99 11.76
N TYR A 21 -2.74 0.55 12.96
CA TYR A 21 -1.32 0.45 13.33
C TYR A 21 -0.56 -0.60 12.51
N LYS A 22 -1.18 -1.76 12.23
CA LYS A 22 -0.60 -2.80 11.37
C LYS A 22 -0.48 -2.34 9.93
N PHE A 23 -1.45 -1.58 9.44
CA PHE A 23 -1.37 -0.92 8.14
C PHE A 23 -0.21 0.09 8.06
N LEU A 24 -0.09 1.01 9.02
CA LEU A 24 0.94 2.04 9.02
C LEU A 24 2.37 1.50 9.18
N PHE A 25 2.58 0.61 10.14
CA PHE A 25 3.92 0.13 10.52
C PHE A 25 4.25 -1.27 9.98
N GLY A 26 3.33 -1.89 9.24
CA GLY A 26 3.55 -3.18 8.61
C GLY A 26 4.71 -3.14 7.63
N THR A 27 5.62 -4.11 7.75
CA THR A 27 6.84 -4.22 6.92
C THR A 27 6.68 -5.16 5.75
N HIS A 28 5.55 -5.88 5.68
CA HIS A 28 5.26 -6.84 4.63
C HIS A 28 4.15 -6.31 3.72
N TRP A 29 4.35 -6.50 2.42
CA TRP A 29 3.34 -6.23 1.41
C TRP A 29 3.32 -7.37 0.41
N SER A 30 2.20 -8.08 0.32
CA SER A 30 1.97 -9.08 -0.73
C SER A 30 0.49 -9.19 -1.11
N PRO A 31 0.06 -8.56 -2.22
CA PRO A 31 -1.33 -8.56 -2.64
C PRO A 31 -1.81 -9.99 -2.92
N GLN A 32 -0.94 -10.87 -3.41
CA GLN A 32 -1.29 -12.23 -3.80
C GLN A 32 -1.65 -13.14 -2.62
N SER A 33 -1.11 -12.89 -1.42
CA SER A 33 -1.46 -13.61 -0.19
C SER A 33 -2.52 -12.90 0.64
N ALA A 34 -2.84 -11.65 0.33
CA ALA A 34 -4.10 -11.03 0.77
C ALA A 34 -5.31 -11.63 0.05
N PHE A 35 -5.10 -12.27 -1.11
CA PHE A 35 -6.12 -12.83 -2.00
C PHE A 35 -6.01 -14.35 -2.24
N THR A 36 -5.53 -15.14 -1.27
CA THR A 36 -5.93 -16.56 -1.20
C THR A 36 -7.43 -16.62 -0.88
N GLY A 37 -8.27 -16.42 -1.91
CA GLY A 37 -9.72 -16.25 -1.79
C GLY A 37 -10.38 -15.24 -2.74
N ALA A 38 -9.66 -14.61 -3.69
CA ALA A 38 -10.29 -13.78 -4.74
C ALA A 38 -11.00 -14.61 -5.84
N GLY A 39 -11.68 -15.66 -5.39
CA GLY A 39 -12.54 -16.57 -6.15
C GLY A 39 -13.35 -17.36 -5.14
N ALA A 40 -14.61 -16.97 -4.95
CA ALA A 40 -15.68 -17.66 -4.20
C ALA A 40 -15.47 -18.08 -2.72
N GLU A 41 -14.26 -18.08 -2.15
CA GLU A 41 -14.04 -18.57 -0.80
C GLU A 41 -13.21 -17.59 0.03
N ALA A 42 -13.90 -16.92 0.96
CA ALA A 42 -13.32 -16.03 1.95
C ALA A 42 -12.44 -16.81 2.94
N GLY A 43 -11.20 -17.08 2.56
CA GLY A 43 -10.13 -17.43 3.50
C GLY A 43 -9.77 -16.23 4.38
N ALA A 44 -9.30 -16.51 5.61
CA ALA A 44 -8.96 -15.50 6.60
C ALA A 44 -8.03 -14.41 6.03
N VAL A 45 -8.46 -13.15 6.15
CA VAL A 45 -7.66 -11.98 5.76
C VAL A 45 -6.45 -11.94 6.69
N ASN A 46 -5.25 -12.16 6.15
CA ASN A 46 -4.03 -11.96 6.92
C ASN A 46 -3.79 -10.46 7.08
N GLU A 47 -3.98 -9.97 8.30
CA GLU A 47 -3.88 -8.55 8.66
C GLU A 47 -2.46 -7.98 8.49
N ASP A 48 -1.44 -8.84 8.51
CA ASP A 48 -0.02 -8.47 8.48
C ASP A 48 0.52 -8.10 7.08
N ILE A 49 -0.31 -8.22 6.04
CA ILE A 49 0.13 -8.19 4.63
C ILE A 49 -0.14 -6.83 3.95
N PHE A 50 -0.86 -5.94 4.62
CA PHE A 50 -1.23 -4.63 4.10
C PHE A 50 -0.31 -3.49 4.62
N GLY A 51 0.99 -3.75 4.76
CA GLY A 51 1.94 -2.75 5.25
C GLY A 51 2.16 -1.57 4.29
N MET A 52 2.07 -0.35 4.81
CA MET A 52 2.30 0.92 4.09
C MET A 52 3.80 1.23 3.96
N VAL A 53 4.63 0.85 4.94
CA VAL A 53 6.08 1.11 4.95
C VAL A 53 6.79 0.68 3.66
N PRO A 54 6.65 -0.57 3.17
CA PRO A 54 7.35 -1.00 1.96
C PRO A 54 6.92 -0.24 0.70
N LEU A 55 5.66 0.23 0.62
CA LEU A 55 5.18 1.02 -0.51
C LEU A 55 5.86 2.40 -0.53
N PHE A 56 5.87 3.09 0.61
CA PHE A 56 6.54 4.39 0.72
C PHE A 56 8.05 4.26 0.53
N ALA A 57 8.68 3.25 1.12
CA ALA A 57 10.10 2.98 0.93
C ALA A 57 10.43 2.73 -0.55
N GLY A 58 9.62 1.93 -1.25
CA GLY A 58 9.80 1.68 -2.68
C GLY A 58 9.67 2.95 -3.52
N THR A 59 8.63 3.76 -3.29
CA THR A 59 8.47 5.05 -4.00
C THR A 59 9.63 6.00 -3.70
N LEU A 60 10.01 6.16 -2.43
CA LEU A 60 11.11 7.03 -2.03
C LEU A 60 12.46 6.56 -2.58
N LEU A 61 12.70 5.25 -2.65
CA LEU A 61 13.92 4.69 -3.22
C LEU A 61 14.02 5.04 -4.72
N ILE A 62 12.94 4.81 -5.47
CA ILE A 62 12.91 5.11 -6.91
C ILE A 62 13.07 6.61 -7.15
N THR A 63 12.35 7.45 -6.40
CA THR A 63 12.46 8.91 -6.55
C THR A 63 13.86 9.39 -6.17
N PHE A 64 14.48 8.81 -5.14
CA PHE A 64 15.85 9.14 -4.75
C PHE A 64 16.86 8.79 -5.84
N ILE A 65 16.80 7.57 -6.38
CA ILE A 65 17.67 7.16 -7.50
C ILE A 65 17.42 8.05 -8.72
N ALA A 66 16.15 8.35 -9.04
CA ALA A 66 15.80 9.24 -10.13
C ALA A 66 16.40 10.64 -9.96
N MET A 67 16.35 11.23 -8.75
CA MET A 67 16.98 12.52 -8.46
C MET A 67 18.50 12.46 -8.60
N LEU A 68 19.15 11.39 -8.12
CA LEU A 68 20.60 11.21 -8.25
C LEU A 68 21.06 11.10 -9.70
N VAL A 69 20.21 10.62 -10.61
CA VAL A 69 20.54 10.51 -12.04
C VAL A 69 20.12 11.76 -12.79
N ALA A 70 18.90 12.27 -12.56
CA ALA A 70 18.33 13.41 -13.26
C ALA A 70 19.01 14.73 -12.90
N ALA A 71 19.44 14.94 -11.64
CA ALA A 71 20.08 16.19 -11.25
C ALA A 71 21.47 16.38 -11.90
N PRO A 72 22.38 15.39 -11.91
CA PRO A 72 23.66 15.53 -12.61
C PRO A 72 23.49 15.66 -14.13
N ILE A 73 22.62 14.85 -14.73
CA ILE A 73 22.37 14.92 -16.19
C ILE A 73 21.73 16.26 -16.55
N GLY A 74 20.76 16.72 -15.78
CA GLY A 74 20.07 17.99 -16.03
C GLY A 74 20.92 19.23 -15.80
N LEU A 75 21.93 19.18 -14.91
CA LEU A 75 22.87 20.29 -14.68
C LEU A 75 24.03 20.33 -15.68
N MET A 76 24.35 19.21 -16.33
CA MET A 76 25.41 19.13 -17.35
C MET A 76 24.88 19.28 -18.79
N ALA A 77 23.56 19.35 -18.98
CA ALA A 77 22.88 19.65 -20.24
C ALA A 77 22.69 21.17 -20.41
#